data_AF-A0A316U879-F1
#
_entry.id   AF-A0A316U879-F1
#
_cell.length_a   1.000
_cell.length_b   1.000
_cell.length_c   1.000
_cell.angle_alpha   90.00
_cell.angle_beta   90.00
_cell.angle_gamma   90.00
#
_symmetry.space_group_name_H-M   'P 1'
#
loop_
_entity.id
_entity.type
_entity.pdbx_description
1 polymer ?
#
loop_
_entity_poly.entity_id
_entity_poly.type
_entity_poly.pdbx_seq_one_letter_code
_entity_poly.pdbx_strand_id
1 'polypeptide(L)'
;MGAPGYPSAPQYSTQLPLAGRHRVTTTLWEDEGTLCFQVDARGVCVARRHDNSMINGTKLLNVCGMSRGKRDGILKNEKERIVVKVGAMHLKGVWITFQRGKQLAEQNGIADVLYPLFEPNIQSFLY
;
A
#
# COMPACT_ATOMS: atom_id res chain seq x y z
N MET A 1 -10.36 43.15 15.63
CA MET A 1 -9.37 42.05 15.54
C MET A 1 -10.13 40.77 15.23
N GLY A 2 -10.34 40.42 13.96
CA GLY A 2 -11.05 39.20 13.56
C GLY A 2 -10.17 38.42 12.58
N ALA A 3 -9.80 37.19 12.93
CA ALA A 3 -9.04 36.31 12.05
C ALA A 3 -9.95 35.66 10.99
N PRO A 4 -9.49 35.43 9.75
CA PRO A 4 -10.29 34.73 8.76
C PRO A 4 -10.26 33.22 9.03
N GLY A 5 -11.43 32.60 9.03
CA GLY A 5 -11.58 31.14 9.08
C GLY A 5 -11.17 30.51 7.76
N TYR A 6 -10.25 29.54 7.82
CA TYR A 6 -9.92 28.68 6.68
C TYR A 6 -11.04 27.65 6.48
N PRO A 7 -11.46 27.34 5.24
CA PRO A 7 -12.38 26.25 4.97
C PRO A 7 -11.68 24.90 5.17
N SER A 8 -12.37 24.00 5.87
CA SER A 8 -11.98 22.61 6.10
C SER A 8 -11.79 21.87 4.78
N ALA A 9 -10.67 21.17 4.63
CA ALA A 9 -10.38 20.32 3.48
C ALA A 9 -11.47 19.22 3.29
N PRO A 10 -11.74 18.78 2.03
CA PRO A 10 -12.77 17.79 1.75
C PRO A 10 -12.43 16.43 2.38
N GLN A 11 -13.40 15.88 3.10
CA GLN A 11 -13.32 14.53 3.65
C GLN A 11 -13.46 13.54 2.50
N TYR A 12 -12.35 12.87 2.15
CA TYR A 12 -12.39 11.74 1.23
C TYR A 12 -13.27 10.65 1.84
N SER A 13 -14.32 10.29 1.11
CA SER A 13 -15.34 9.31 1.44
C SER A 13 -14.73 7.99 1.93
N THR A 14 -14.97 7.68 3.20
CA THR A 14 -14.76 6.34 3.75
C THR A 14 -15.85 5.41 3.20
N GLN A 15 -15.55 4.70 2.11
CA GLN A 15 -16.42 3.62 1.63
C GLN A 15 -16.51 2.52 2.70
N LEU A 16 -17.70 2.39 3.28
CA LEU A 16 -18.12 1.32 4.20
C LEU A 16 -17.72 -0.07 3.68
N PRO A 17 -17.26 -1.00 4.54
CA PRO A 17 -16.82 -2.32 4.09
C PRO A 17 -18.02 -3.25 3.90
N LEU A 18 -18.38 -3.51 2.63
CA LEU A 18 -19.21 -4.64 2.25
C LEU A 18 -18.40 -5.93 2.45
N ALA A 19 -18.80 -6.73 3.44
CA ALA A 19 -18.19 -8.01 3.74
C ALA A 19 -18.36 -9.00 2.56
N GLY A 20 -17.25 -9.57 2.07
CA GLY A 20 -17.28 -10.82 1.30
C GLY A 20 -16.66 -10.82 -0.10
N ARG A 21 -16.18 -9.69 -0.64
CA ARG A 21 -15.36 -9.67 -1.85
C ARG A 21 -13.96 -9.18 -1.52
N HIS A 22 -12.93 -9.84 -2.07
CA HIS A 22 -11.56 -9.36 -2.03
C HIS A 22 -11.52 -7.94 -2.62
N ARG A 23 -11.51 -6.91 -1.76
CA ARG A 23 -11.74 -5.52 -2.16
C ARG A 23 -10.40 -4.90 -2.57
N VAL A 24 -10.14 -4.89 -3.87
CA VAL A 24 -9.11 -4.03 -4.46
C VAL A 24 -9.71 -2.67 -4.69
N THR A 25 -9.06 -1.63 -4.16
CA THR A 25 -9.39 -0.24 -4.46
C THR A 25 -8.32 0.32 -5.39
N THR A 26 -8.71 1.09 -6.40
CA THR A 26 -7.77 1.78 -7.29
C THR A 26 -7.81 3.29 -7.03
N THR A 27 -6.63 3.89 -6.87
CA THR A 27 -6.48 5.33 -6.63
C THR A 27 -5.37 5.89 -7.50
N LEU A 28 -5.53 7.13 -7.99
CA LEU A 28 -4.44 7.87 -8.61
C LEU A 28 -3.45 8.35 -7.54
N TRP A 29 -2.17 8.02 -7.73
CA TRP A 29 -1.07 8.64 -7.01
C TRP A 29 -0.56 9.82 -7.84
N GLU A 30 -1.05 11.00 -7.50
CA GLU A 30 -0.80 12.23 -8.28
C GLU A 30 0.68 12.61 -8.32
N ASP A 31 1.41 12.53 -7.20
CA ASP A 31 2.83 12.90 -7.14
C ASP A 31 3.71 12.10 -8.12
N GLU A 32 3.34 10.85 -8.38
CA GLU A 32 4.09 9.92 -9.23
C GLU A 32 3.42 9.68 -10.59
N GLY A 33 2.24 10.25 -10.81
CA GLY A 33 1.48 10.10 -12.06
C GLY A 33 1.07 8.65 -12.37
N THR A 34 0.86 7.81 -11.37
CA THR A 34 0.57 6.36 -11.55
C THR A 34 -0.66 5.93 -10.77
N LEU A 35 -1.37 4.90 -11.25
CA LEU A 35 -2.41 4.26 -10.46
C LEU A 35 -1.80 3.33 -9.41
N CYS A 36 -2.45 3.26 -8.25
CA CYS A 36 -2.14 2.32 -7.19
C CYS A 36 -3.34 1.43 -6.91
N PHE A 37 -3.11 0.11 -6.91
CA PHE A 37 -4.07 -0.88 -6.42
C PHE A 37 -3.81 -1.10 -4.93
N GLN A 38 -4.86 -1.04 -4.14
CA GLN A 38 -4.81 -1.06 -2.69
C GLN A 38 -5.62 -2.22 -2.15
N VAL A 39 -5.06 -2.92 -1.16
CA VAL A 39 -5.75 -3.96 -0.40
C VAL A 39 -5.62 -3.64 1.08
N ASP A 40 -6.76 -3.61 1.77
CA ASP A 40 -6.83 -3.43 3.22
C ASP A 40 -6.71 -4.77 3.92
N ALA A 41 -5.69 -4.94 4.75
CA ALA A 41 -5.46 -6.14 5.54
C ALA A 41 -5.07 -5.78 6.97
N ARG A 42 -5.78 -6.34 7.96
CA ARG A 42 -5.46 -6.15 9.39
C ARG A 42 -5.33 -4.67 9.79
N GLY A 43 -6.17 -3.80 9.21
CA GLY A 43 -6.14 -2.35 9.46
C GLY A 43 -4.99 -1.59 8.79
N VAL A 44 -4.24 -2.23 7.88
CA VAL A 44 -3.17 -1.62 7.09
C VAL A 44 -3.51 -1.71 5.61
N CYS A 45 -3.48 -0.57 4.92
CA CYS A 45 -3.59 -0.51 3.47
C CYS A 45 -2.22 -0.77 2.83
N VAL A 46 -2.12 -1.80 1.99
CA VAL A 46 -0.94 -2.14 1.20
C VAL A 46 -1.22 -1.82 -0.26
N ALA A 47 -0.29 -1.10 -0.90
CA ALA A 47 -0.43 -0.62 -2.26
C ALA A 47 0.56 -1.27 -3.24
N ARG A 48 0.12 -1.47 -4.47
CA ARG A 48 0.90 -1.88 -5.65
C ARG A 48 0.76 -0.82 -6.74
N ARG A 49 1.87 -0.37 -7.32
CA ARG A 49 1.85 0.56 -8.47
C ARG A 49 1.46 -0.17 -9.75
N HIS A 50 0.79 0.53 -10.66
CA HIS A 50 0.39 -0.01 -11.97
C HIS A 50 1.55 -0.01 -12.98
N ASP A 51 2.33 1.07 -13.03
CA ASP A 51 3.42 1.29 -13.98
C ASP A 51 4.56 0.26 -13.90
N ASN A 52 4.99 -0.11 -12.70
CA ASN A 52 6.16 -0.98 -12.48
C ASN A 52 5.90 -2.13 -11.49
N SER A 53 4.65 -2.31 -11.05
CA SER A 53 4.26 -3.35 -10.10
C SER A 53 4.98 -3.34 -8.75
N MET A 54 5.71 -2.28 -8.38
CA MET A 54 6.34 -2.20 -7.07
C MET A 54 5.29 -2.18 -5.96
N ILE A 55 5.65 -2.78 -4.83
CA ILE A 55 4.79 -2.95 -3.64
C ILE A 55 5.33 -2.10 -2.50
N ASN A 56 4.44 -1.48 -1.73
CA ASN A 56 4.83 -0.80 -0.50
C ASN A 56 5.24 -1.83 0.58
N GLY A 57 6.53 -2.15 0.62
CA GLY A 57 7.11 -3.12 1.56
C GLY A 57 6.98 -2.70 3.02
N THR A 58 6.97 -1.40 3.32
CA THR A 58 6.71 -0.90 4.68
C THR A 58 5.32 -1.30 5.16
N LYS A 59 4.30 -1.11 4.32
CA LYS A 59 2.92 -1.46 4.66
C LYS A 59 2.74 -2.97 4.74
N LEU A 60 3.30 -3.72 3.80
CA LEU A 60 3.30 -5.19 3.80
C LEU A 60 3.85 -5.76 5.12
N LEU A 61 5.03 -5.31 5.56
CA LEU A 61 5.65 -5.84 6.78
C LEU A 61 4.93 -5.40 8.07
N ASN A 62 4.17 -4.29 8.03
CA ASN A 62 3.30 -3.91 9.14
C ASN A 62 2.10 -4.88 9.27
N VAL A 63 1.57 -5.44 8.17
CA VAL A 63 0.52 -6.48 8.20
C VAL A 63 1.02 -7.75 8.91
N CYS A 64 2.31 -8.06 8.78
CA CYS A 64 2.96 -9.16 9.51
C CYS A 64 3.04 -8.92 11.03
N GLY A 65 2.79 -7.69 11.53
CA GLY A 65 3.01 -7.32 12.93
C GLY A 65 4.49 -7.19 13.29
N MET A 66 5.36 -6.93 12.31
CA MET A 66 6.80 -6.89 12.52
C MET A 66 7.23 -5.64 13.31
N SER A 67 8.21 -5.78 14.21
CA SER A 67 8.76 -4.63 14.93
C SER A 67 9.46 -3.66 13.98
N ARG A 68 9.48 -2.37 14.35
CA ARG A 68 10.10 -1.30 13.56
C ARG A 68 11.55 -1.63 13.16
N GLY A 69 12.37 -2.05 14.11
CA GLY A 69 13.79 -2.34 13.86
C GLY A 69 13.99 -3.49 12.87
N LYS A 70 13.21 -4.58 13.02
CA LYS A 70 13.29 -5.73 12.10
C LYS A 70 12.82 -5.36 10.70
N ARG A 71 11.70 -4.63 10.59
CA ARG A 71 11.18 -4.11 9.32
C ARG A 71 12.20 -3.22 8.61
N ASP A 72 12.73 -2.23 9.32
CA ASP A 72 13.67 -1.27 8.75
C ASP A 72 14.98 -1.97 8.33
N GLY A 73 15.42 -2.99 9.08
CA GLY A 73 16.55 -3.84 8.74
C GLY A 73 16.34 -4.63 7.44
N ILE A 74 15.17 -5.28 7.27
CA ILE A 74 14.84 -6.00 6.04
C ILE A 74 14.82 -5.03 4.85
N LEU A 75 14.07 -3.93 4.95
CA LEU A 75 13.89 -2.99 3.84
C LEU A 75 15.20 -2.27 3.46
N LYS A 76 16.10 -2.02 4.41
CA LYS A 76 17.43 -1.44 4.14
C LYS A 76 18.35 -2.38 3.37
N ASN A 77 18.11 -3.69 3.42
CA ASN A 77 18.90 -4.69 2.71
C ASN A 77 18.37 -4.99 1.31
N GLU A 78 17.20 -4.49 0.93
CA GLU A 78 16.64 -4.69 -0.41
C GLU A 78 17.41 -3.88 -1.45
N LYS A 79 17.96 -4.56 -2.47
CA LYS A 79 18.81 -3.96 -3.51
C LYS A 79 18.05 -2.94 -4.35
N GLU A 80 16.87 -3.32 -4.81
CA GLU A 80 16.00 -2.48 -5.63
C GLU A 80 14.85 -1.98 -4.77
N ARG A 81 15.00 -0.73 -4.30
CA ARG A 81 14.01 -0.07 -3.46
C ARG A 81 13.91 1.42 -3.76
N ILE A 82 12.71 1.96 -3.59
CA ILE A 82 12.43 3.40 -3.69
C ILE A 82 11.91 3.88 -2.34
N VAL A 83 12.42 5.01 -1.83
CA VAL A 83 12.02 5.55 -0.52
C VAL A 83 11.16 6.79 -0.72
N VAL A 84 9.91 6.72 -0.28
CA VAL A 84 8.93 7.79 -0.39
C VAL A 84 8.67 8.38 1.00
N LYS A 85 9.18 9.60 1.21
CA LYS A 85 9.16 10.29 2.52
C LYS A 85 8.05 11.32 2.66
N VAL A 86 7.55 11.83 1.55
CA VAL A 86 6.54 12.90 1.46
C VAL A 86 5.34 12.36 0.66
N GLY A 87 4.20 13.05 0.73
CA GLY A 87 2.95 12.64 0.07
C GLY A 87 1.99 11.91 1.01
N ALA A 88 0.97 11.27 0.44
CA ALA A 88 -0.11 10.63 1.17
C ALA A 88 0.41 9.55 2.16
N MET A 89 -0.09 9.57 3.40
CA MET A 89 0.39 8.72 4.50
C MET A 89 0.34 7.21 4.19
N HIS A 90 -0.67 6.77 3.44
CA HIS A 90 -0.82 5.37 3.05
C HIS A 90 0.19 4.96 1.95
N LEU A 91 0.70 5.90 1.16
CA LEU A 91 1.69 5.67 0.09
C LEU A 91 3.15 5.88 0.54
N LYS A 92 3.36 6.60 1.65
CA LYS A 92 4.69 6.74 2.28
C LYS A 92 5.27 5.39 2.70
N GLY A 93 6.58 5.24 2.52
CA GLY A 93 7.31 4.03 2.88
C GLY A 93 8.43 3.68 1.89
N VAL A 94 8.98 2.48 2.07
CA VAL A 94 9.92 1.86 1.14
C VAL A 94 9.12 0.95 0.20
N TRP A 95 9.23 1.25 -1.09
CA TRP A 95 8.68 0.45 -2.18
C TRP A 95 9.74 -0.54 -2.66
N ILE A 96 9.33 -1.78 -2.89
CA ILE A 96 10.17 -2.90 -3.30
C ILE A 96 9.58 -3.56 -4.54
N THR A 97 10.39 -4.35 -5.25
CA THR A 97 9.93 -5.06 -6.44
C THR A 97 8.80 -6.04 -6.12
N PHE A 98 7.93 -6.29 -7.11
CA PHE A 98 6.81 -7.23 -6.99
C PHE A 98 7.26 -8.61 -6.47
N GLN A 99 8.28 -9.18 -7.10
CA GLN A 99 8.80 -10.50 -6.75
C GLN A 99 9.26 -10.54 -5.29
N ARG A 100 9.94 -9.48 -4.83
CA ARG A 100 10.41 -9.42 -3.45
C ARG A 100 9.27 -9.24 -2.45
N GLY A 101 8.30 -8.39 -2.76
CA GLY A 101 7.08 -8.24 -1.97
C GLY A 101 6.34 -9.56 -1.81
N LYS A 102 6.15 -10.30 -2.91
CA LYS A 102 5.51 -11.62 -2.89
C LYS A 102 6.27 -12.61 -2.01
N GLN A 103 7.60 -12.69 -2.17
CA GLN A 103 8.44 -13.57 -1.34
C GLN A 103 8.33 -13.24 0.15
N LEU A 104 8.35 -11.95 0.51
CA LEU A 104 8.18 -11.53 1.91
C LEU A 104 6.78 -11.88 2.43
N ALA A 105 5.75 -11.74 1.62
CA ALA A 105 4.39 -12.10 2.01
C ALA A 105 4.23 -13.61 2.25
N GLU A 106 4.80 -14.45 1.37
CA GLU A 106 4.81 -15.91 1.51
C GLU A 106 5.60 -16.35 2.75
N GLN A 107 6.80 -15.81 2.96
CA GLN A 107 7.65 -16.13 4.12
C GLN A 107 7.01 -15.77 5.47
N ASN A 108 6.08 -14.80 5.49
CA ASN A 108 5.39 -14.38 6.69
C ASN A 108 3.93 -14.87 6.74
N GLY A 109 3.49 -15.71 5.78
CA GLY A 109 2.13 -16.27 5.77
C GLY A 109 1.01 -15.23 5.60
N ILE A 110 1.27 -14.14 4.88
CA ILE A 110 0.28 -13.07 4.62
C ILE A 110 -0.08 -12.92 3.14
N ALA A 111 0.44 -13.80 2.27
CA ALA A 111 0.14 -13.76 0.83
C ALA A 111 -1.37 -13.86 0.56
N ASP A 112 -2.07 -14.80 1.21
CA ASP A 112 -3.51 -14.99 1.07
C ASP A 112 -4.32 -13.83 1.66
N VAL A 113 -3.82 -13.25 2.76
CA VAL A 113 -4.44 -12.09 3.43
C VAL A 113 -4.40 -10.86 2.53
N LEU A 114 -3.35 -10.74 1.73
CA LEU A 114 -3.16 -9.64 0.78
C LEU A 114 -3.71 -9.96 -0.62
N TYR A 115 -4.37 -11.10 -0.82
CA TYR A 115 -4.99 -11.41 -2.11
C TYR A 115 -6.05 -10.34 -2.46
N PRO A 116 -6.04 -9.80 -3.69
CA PRO A 116 -5.32 -10.25 -4.89
C PRO A 116 -4.09 -9.38 -5.25
N LEU A 117 -3.44 -8.72 -4.29
CA LEU A 117 -2.34 -7.77 -4.55
C LEU A 117 -1.20 -8.40 -5.37
N PHE A 118 -0.95 -9.69 -5.15
CA PHE A 118 0.11 -10.48 -5.80
C PHE A 118 -0.36 -11.26 -7.03
N GLU A 119 -1.57 -11.01 -7.54
CA GLU A 119 -2.01 -11.59 -8.80
C GLU A 119 -1.30 -10.91 -9.97
N PRO A 120 -0.76 -11.66 -10.95
CA PRO A 120 -0.09 -11.06 -12.10
C PRO A 120 -0.99 -10.04 -12.82
N ASN A 121 -2.27 -10.39 -12.99
CA ASN A 121 -3.29 -9.53 -13.57
C ASN A 121 -4.27 -9.03 -12.50
N ILE A 122 -3.82 -8.11 -11.65
CA ILE A 122 -4.67 -7.51 -10.61
C ILE A 122 -5.87 -6.72 -11.18
N GLN A 123 -5.80 -6.29 -12.43
CA GLN A 123 -6.86 -5.52 -13.08
C GLN A 123 -8.11 -6.37 -13.33
N SER A 124 -8.01 -7.70 -13.40
CA SER A 124 -9.19 -8.57 -13.53
C SER A 124 -10.12 -8.53 -12.32
N PHE A 125 -9.66 -8.01 -11.18
CA PHE A 125 -10.44 -7.87 -9.96
C PHE A 125 -11.19 -6.52 -9.87
N LEU A 126 -11.04 -5.67 -10.88
CA LEU A 126 -11.73 -4.38 -10.96
C LEU A 126 -13.04 -4.42 -11.76
N TYR A 127 -13.32 -5.54 -12.44
CA TYR A 127 -14.46 -5.72 -13.35
C TYR A 127 -15.36 -6.88 -12.90
#